data_AF-A0A9X4LYW1-F1
#
_entry.id   AF-A0A9X4LYW1-F1
#
_cell.length_a   1.000
_cell.length_b   1.000
_cell.length_c   1.000
_cell.angle_alpha   90.00
_cell.angle_beta   90.00
_cell.angle_gamma   90.00
#
_symmetry.space_group_name_H-M   'P 1'
#
loop_
_entity.id
_entity.type
_entity.pdbx_description
1 polymer ?
#
loop_
_entity_poly.entity_id
_entity_poly.type
_entity_poly.pdbx_seq_one_letter_code
_entity_poly.pdbx_strand_id
1 'polypeptide(L)'
;MTGPIRSSSTGDRPVDPVARPDPAAVGRYVAAKVPAVTAAFWIIKILTTGMGETISDYLVFHMDPVLAVALTGILLAVALATQFAVRRYLAGVYWFAVVMVSVFGTMVADAIHVVLGVPYVVSVLAFAILLTIVLMVWHRSEKTLSIHSIHTPRREAFYWLTVVTTFALGTAVGDMTATTLHLGYLASGLLFAVVIVIPWIAHARFGFAAVPAFWAAYIVTRPLGASFSDWAAVSHERGGLNLGTGAVSIALAIAIAVCVGYLAVTHADAQPAEVEPRVH
;
A
#
# COMPACT_ATOMS: atom_id res chain seq x y z
N MET A 1 -0.69 79.22 -46.83
CA MET A 1 0.00 79.07 -45.53
C MET A 1 -0.65 77.92 -44.78
N THR A 2 -0.09 76.73 -44.93
CA THR A 2 -0.57 75.46 -44.38
C THR A 2 0.39 75.00 -43.30
N GLY A 3 -0.08 74.89 -42.05
CA GLY A 3 0.72 74.38 -40.91
C GLY A 3 0.87 72.85 -40.96
N PRO A 4 1.95 72.28 -40.41
CA PRO A 4 2.22 70.85 -40.56
C PRO A 4 1.53 70.00 -39.48
N ILE A 5 0.99 68.87 -39.93
CA ILE A 5 0.46 67.75 -39.14
C ILE A 5 1.65 66.98 -38.54
N ARG A 6 1.68 66.80 -37.21
CA ARG A 6 2.63 65.91 -36.53
C ARG A 6 2.18 64.46 -36.69
N SER A 7 2.97 63.64 -37.39
CA SER A 7 2.83 62.18 -37.38
C SER A 7 3.51 61.59 -36.14
N SER A 8 2.76 60.89 -35.30
CA SER A 8 3.29 60.09 -34.19
C SER A 8 3.97 58.82 -34.73
N SER A 9 5.28 58.71 -34.57
CA SER A 9 6.01 57.46 -34.80
C SER A 9 5.75 56.51 -33.62
N THR A 10 4.89 55.51 -33.82
CA THR A 10 4.83 54.34 -32.93
C THR A 10 6.10 53.53 -33.14
N GLY A 11 6.99 53.60 -32.14
CA GLY A 11 8.23 52.84 -32.08
C GLY A 11 7.96 51.34 -32.14
N ASP A 12 8.53 50.73 -33.16
CA ASP A 12 8.72 49.30 -33.33
C ASP A 12 9.59 48.79 -32.16
N ARG A 13 8.98 48.07 -31.21
CA ARG A 13 9.75 47.39 -30.15
C ARG A 13 10.20 46.04 -30.73
N PRO A 14 11.51 45.73 -30.72
CA PRO A 14 11.96 44.41 -31.15
C PRO A 14 11.34 43.35 -30.23
N VAL A 15 10.62 42.40 -30.84
CA VAL A 15 10.14 41.20 -30.17
C VAL A 15 11.34 40.28 -30.00
N ASP A 16 11.87 40.17 -28.79
CA ASP A 16 12.95 39.24 -28.46
C ASP A 16 12.50 37.80 -28.77
N PRO A 17 13.17 37.05 -29.68
CA PRO A 17 12.71 35.72 -30.10
C PRO A 17 12.94 34.61 -29.07
N VAL A 18 13.48 34.92 -27.88
CA VAL A 18 13.78 33.92 -26.85
C VAL A 18 13.50 34.52 -25.47
N ALA A 19 12.23 34.71 -25.15
CA ALA A 19 11.83 34.89 -23.75
C ALA A 19 12.23 33.62 -23.00
N ARG A 20 13.32 33.67 -22.22
CA ARG A 20 13.66 32.61 -21.27
C ARG A 20 12.44 32.42 -20.36
N PRO A 21 11.94 31.19 -20.17
CA PRO A 21 10.81 30.98 -19.27
C PRO A 21 11.12 31.58 -17.91
N ASP A 22 10.19 32.37 -17.39
CA ASP A 22 10.32 33.04 -16.10
C ASP A 22 10.70 32.00 -15.03
N PRO A 23 11.85 32.12 -14.34
CA PRO A 23 12.22 31.19 -13.28
C PRO A 23 11.20 31.17 -12.13
N ALA A 24 10.29 32.14 -12.03
CA ALA A 24 9.17 32.13 -11.09
C ALA A 24 8.02 31.18 -11.49
N ALA A 25 7.96 30.71 -12.75
CA ALA A 25 6.94 29.81 -13.28
C ALA A 25 7.29 28.32 -13.17
N VAL A 26 8.43 27.97 -12.56
CA VAL A 26 8.80 26.57 -12.33
C VAL A 26 8.07 26.05 -11.10
N GLY A 27 7.01 25.27 -11.31
CA GLY A 27 6.30 24.56 -10.26
C GLY A 27 7.24 23.66 -9.44
N ARG A 28 6.89 23.38 -8.18
CA ARG A 28 7.73 22.54 -7.32
C ARG A 28 7.61 21.10 -7.80
N TYR A 29 8.73 20.48 -8.16
CA TYR A 29 8.78 19.05 -8.40
C TYR A 29 8.63 18.32 -7.07
N VAL A 30 7.56 17.54 -6.91
CA VAL A 30 7.37 16.71 -5.72
C VAL A 30 7.29 15.25 -6.12
N ALA A 31 8.25 14.46 -5.63
CA ALA A 31 8.28 13.02 -5.88
C ALA A 31 7.34 12.30 -4.92
N ALA A 32 6.58 11.33 -5.42
CA ALA A 32 5.78 10.45 -4.58
C ALA A 32 6.69 9.67 -3.62
N LYS A 33 6.22 9.46 -2.38
CA LYS A 33 6.93 8.66 -1.35
C LYS A 33 6.60 7.17 -1.39
N VAL A 34 5.87 6.74 -2.41
CA VAL A 34 5.40 5.36 -2.62
C VAL A 34 5.87 4.85 -3.98
N PRO A 35 6.07 3.53 -4.14
CA PRO A 35 6.53 2.95 -5.42
C PRO A 35 5.49 3.13 -6.52
N ALA A 36 5.94 3.05 -7.77
CA ALA A 36 5.08 2.86 -8.93
C ALA A 36 4.37 1.49 -8.85
N VAL A 37 3.13 1.42 -9.36
CA VAL A 37 2.34 0.18 -9.39
C VAL A 37 2.80 -0.70 -10.56
N THR A 38 3.92 -1.39 -10.37
CA THR A 38 4.50 -2.33 -11.35
C THR A 38 4.16 -3.79 -11.00
N ALA A 39 4.59 -4.76 -11.81
CA ALA A 39 4.52 -6.17 -11.43
C ALA A 39 5.30 -6.46 -10.13
N ALA A 40 6.47 -5.84 -9.94
CA ALA A 40 7.28 -6.01 -8.74
C ALA A 40 6.54 -5.52 -7.48
N PHE A 41 5.77 -4.42 -7.60
CA PHE A 41 4.92 -3.95 -6.50
C PHE A 41 3.93 -5.02 -6.05
N TRP A 42 3.20 -5.64 -6.98
CA TRP A 42 2.22 -6.68 -6.63
C TRP A 42 2.86 -7.94 -6.06
N ILE A 43 4.01 -8.36 -6.63
CA ILE A 43 4.77 -9.51 -6.14
C ILE A 43 5.22 -9.28 -4.70
N ILE A 44 5.94 -8.18 -4.42
CA ILE A 44 6.45 -7.91 -3.08
C ILE A 44 5.27 -7.73 -2.12
N LYS A 45 4.21 -7.04 -2.52
CA LYS A 45 3.01 -6.88 -1.69
C LYS A 45 2.44 -8.23 -1.25
N ILE A 46 2.24 -9.17 -2.17
CA ILE A 46 1.74 -10.53 -1.84
C ILE A 46 2.74 -11.30 -0.97
N LEU A 47 4.04 -11.18 -1.23
CA LEU A 47 5.05 -11.84 -0.39
C LEU A 47 5.04 -11.28 1.04
N THR A 48 4.94 -9.95 1.20
CA THR A 48 4.91 -9.32 2.52
C THR A 48 3.70 -9.74 3.33
N THR A 49 2.55 -9.95 2.69
CA THR A 49 1.33 -10.38 3.39
C THR A 49 1.49 -11.80 3.93
N GLY A 50 1.98 -12.73 3.12
CA GLY A 50 2.28 -14.08 3.58
C GLY A 50 3.37 -14.12 4.67
N MET A 51 4.42 -13.30 4.53
CA MET A 51 5.50 -13.27 5.52
C MET A 51 5.01 -12.72 6.86
N GLY A 52 4.17 -11.68 6.84
CA GLY A 52 3.65 -11.11 8.06
C GLY A 52 2.79 -12.09 8.86
N GLU A 53 2.00 -12.91 8.16
CA GLU A 53 1.21 -14.00 8.73
C GLU A 53 2.10 -15.03 9.45
N THR A 54 3.09 -15.56 8.75
CA THR A 54 3.92 -16.63 9.32
C THR A 54 4.86 -16.11 10.40
N ILE A 55 5.31 -14.85 10.32
CA ILE A 55 6.11 -14.24 11.39
C ILE A 55 5.24 -13.97 12.62
N SER A 56 4.02 -13.46 12.47
CA SER A 56 3.15 -13.21 13.63
C SER A 56 2.86 -14.51 14.37
N ASP A 57 2.48 -15.56 13.65
CA ASP A 57 2.25 -16.88 14.23
C ASP A 57 3.51 -17.41 14.91
N TYR A 58 4.65 -17.38 14.21
CA TYR A 58 5.91 -17.85 14.76
C TYR A 58 6.24 -17.16 16.08
N LEU A 59 6.11 -15.82 16.14
CA LEU A 59 6.39 -15.06 17.35
C LEU A 59 5.43 -15.43 18.47
N VAL A 60 4.12 -15.48 18.22
CA VAL A 60 3.11 -15.82 19.25
C VAL A 60 3.32 -17.22 19.84
N PHE A 61 3.84 -18.19 19.07
CA PHE A 61 4.16 -19.53 19.57
C PHE A 61 5.52 -19.66 20.27
N HIS A 62 6.45 -18.72 20.08
CA HIS A 62 7.83 -18.81 20.59
C HIS A 62 8.19 -17.71 21.60
N MET A 63 7.31 -16.75 21.85
CA MET A 63 7.51 -15.68 22.81
C MET A 63 6.18 -15.32 23.49
N ASP A 64 6.25 -14.64 24.63
CA ASP A 64 5.05 -14.14 25.30
C ASP A 64 4.23 -13.25 24.33
N PRO A 65 2.92 -13.50 24.12
CA PRO A 65 2.13 -12.77 23.12
C PRO A 65 2.05 -11.27 23.39
N VAL A 66 2.01 -10.84 24.67
CA VAL A 66 1.97 -9.42 25.03
C VAL A 66 3.29 -8.76 24.65
N LEU A 67 4.41 -9.42 24.94
CA LEU A 67 5.73 -8.96 24.52
C LEU A 67 5.88 -8.94 23.00
N ALA A 68 5.36 -9.94 22.28
CA ALA A 68 5.38 -10.01 20.82
C ALA A 68 4.68 -8.81 20.18
N VAL A 69 3.45 -8.52 20.64
CA VAL A 69 2.63 -7.39 20.19
C VAL A 69 3.31 -6.06 20.53
N ALA A 70 3.85 -5.91 21.75
CA ALA A 70 4.52 -4.69 22.17
C ALA A 70 5.78 -4.41 21.32
N LEU A 71 6.63 -5.42 21.11
CA LEU A 71 7.87 -5.29 20.35
C LEU A 71 7.58 -4.95 18.88
N THR A 72 6.67 -5.69 18.24
CA THR A 72 6.30 -5.44 16.84
C THR A 72 5.58 -4.10 16.67
N GLY A 73 4.79 -3.66 17.67
CA GLY A 73 4.18 -2.33 17.70
C GLY A 73 5.21 -1.20 17.78
N ILE A 74 6.25 -1.35 18.61
CA ILE A 74 7.37 -0.38 18.67
C ILE A 74 8.11 -0.35 17.33
N LEU A 75 8.41 -1.51 16.75
CA LEU A 75 9.09 -1.59 15.45
C LEU A 75 8.25 -0.97 14.33
N LEU A 76 6.94 -1.19 14.31
CA LEU A 76 6.03 -0.54 13.38
C LEU A 76 6.05 0.99 13.55
N ALA A 77 6.00 1.48 14.80
CA ALA A 77 6.04 2.92 15.08
C ALA A 77 7.34 3.56 14.55
N VAL A 78 8.48 2.89 14.76
CA VAL A 78 9.80 3.32 14.23
C VAL A 78 9.82 3.28 12.71
N ALA A 79 9.29 2.22 12.09
CA ALA A 79 9.23 2.06 10.64
C ALA A 79 8.39 3.17 9.99
N LEU A 80 7.20 3.45 10.54
CA LEU A 80 6.34 4.52 10.06
C LEU A 80 6.98 5.89 10.32
N ALA A 81 7.54 6.15 11.51
CA ALA A 81 8.22 7.42 11.79
C ALA A 81 9.36 7.67 10.80
N THR A 82 10.14 6.64 10.48
CA THR A 82 11.21 6.71 9.46
C THR A 82 10.63 7.00 8.09
N GLN A 83 9.55 6.31 7.69
CA GLN A 83 8.86 6.55 6.43
C GLN A 83 8.31 7.98 6.33
N PHE A 84 7.73 8.54 7.39
CA PHE A 84 7.27 9.94 7.42
C PHE A 84 8.44 10.93 7.37
N ALA A 85 9.57 10.61 8.00
CA ALA A 85 10.75 11.48 8.06
C ALA A 85 11.51 11.60 6.73
N VAL A 86 11.55 10.53 5.92
CA VAL A 86 12.23 10.57 4.61
C VAL A 86 11.48 11.47 3.63
N ARG A 87 12.21 12.19 2.78
CA ARG A 87 11.61 13.17 1.83
C ARG A 87 11.42 12.64 0.41
N ARG A 88 11.86 11.40 0.17
CA ARG A 88 11.80 10.72 -1.14
C ARG A 88 11.48 9.25 -0.93
N TYR A 89 11.00 8.61 -1.97
CA TYR A 89 10.85 7.17 -1.99
C TYR A 89 12.20 6.48 -1.76
N LEU A 90 12.25 5.60 -0.75
CA LEU A 90 13.35 4.68 -0.49
C LEU A 90 12.75 3.28 -0.37
N ALA A 91 13.08 2.39 -1.31
CA ALA A 91 12.46 1.07 -1.40
C ALA A 91 12.56 0.29 -0.08
N GLY A 92 13.74 0.26 0.55
CA GLY A 92 13.94 -0.41 1.82
C GLY A 92 13.05 0.14 2.95
N VAL A 93 12.93 1.46 3.08
CA VAL A 93 12.13 2.09 4.14
C VAL A 93 10.65 1.80 3.96
N TYR A 94 10.14 1.96 2.73
CA TYR A 94 8.74 1.73 2.42
C TYR A 94 8.35 0.25 2.60
N TRP A 95 9.12 -0.68 2.02
CA TRP A 95 8.80 -2.10 2.10
C TRP A 95 8.99 -2.66 3.51
N PHE A 96 9.94 -2.14 4.28
CA PHE A 96 10.06 -2.46 5.70
C PHE A 96 8.82 -2.00 6.50
N ALA A 97 8.31 -0.79 6.24
CA ALA A 97 7.07 -0.34 6.85
C ALA A 97 5.87 -1.21 6.44
N VAL A 98 5.77 -1.64 5.18
CA VAL A 98 4.73 -2.58 4.73
C VAL A 98 4.84 -3.93 5.43
N VAL A 99 6.05 -4.48 5.56
CA VAL A 99 6.32 -5.71 6.34
C VAL A 99 5.85 -5.55 7.78
N MET A 100 6.17 -4.42 8.42
CA MET A 100 5.80 -4.22 9.83
C MET A 100 4.31 -4.00 10.03
N VAL A 101 3.63 -3.34 9.08
CA VAL A 101 2.17 -3.30 9.06
C VAL A 101 1.60 -4.72 8.93
N SER A 102 2.22 -5.56 8.10
CA SER A 102 1.79 -6.95 7.94
C SER A 102 1.92 -7.75 9.23
N VAL A 103 3.09 -7.76 9.86
CA VAL A 103 3.32 -8.54 11.09
C VAL A 103 2.42 -8.05 12.22
N PHE A 104 2.46 -6.74 12.53
CA PHE A 104 1.71 -6.19 13.65
C PHE A 104 0.19 -6.22 13.39
N GLY A 105 -0.25 -5.92 12.17
CA GLY A 105 -1.66 -5.93 11.80
C GLY A 105 -2.30 -7.30 11.97
N THR A 106 -1.55 -8.37 11.70
CA THR A 106 -1.99 -9.76 11.91
C THR A 106 -2.16 -10.05 13.39
N MET A 107 -1.12 -9.76 14.20
CA MET A 107 -1.20 -9.96 15.65
C MET A 107 -2.38 -9.23 16.29
N VAL A 108 -2.68 -8.00 15.85
CA VAL A 108 -3.86 -7.26 16.35
C VAL A 108 -5.16 -7.89 15.90
N ALA A 109 -5.27 -8.30 14.64
CA ALA A 109 -6.47 -8.97 14.12
C ALA A 109 -6.73 -10.29 14.88
N ASP A 110 -5.70 -11.08 15.11
CA ASP A 110 -5.80 -12.35 15.83
C ASP A 110 -6.10 -12.13 17.29
N ALA A 111 -5.49 -11.14 17.95
CA ALA A 111 -5.82 -10.81 19.34
C ALA A 111 -7.31 -10.45 19.50
N ILE A 112 -7.90 -9.73 18.54
CA ILE A 112 -9.34 -9.42 18.56
C ILE A 112 -10.18 -10.70 18.47
N HIS A 113 -9.82 -11.65 17.63
CA HIS A 113 -10.59 -12.88 17.48
C HIS A 113 -10.31 -13.89 18.60
N VAL A 114 -9.04 -14.23 18.81
CA VAL A 114 -8.57 -15.32 19.68
C VAL A 114 -8.61 -14.92 21.16
N VAL A 115 -8.19 -13.70 21.51
CA VAL A 115 -8.12 -13.25 22.91
C VAL A 115 -9.42 -12.61 23.36
N LEU A 116 -10.00 -11.72 22.54
CA LEU A 116 -11.25 -11.04 22.89
C LEU A 116 -12.51 -11.83 22.49
N GLY A 117 -12.37 -12.93 21.74
CA GLY A 117 -13.49 -13.79 21.34
C GLY A 117 -14.43 -13.15 20.32
N VAL A 118 -14.02 -12.09 19.62
CA VAL A 118 -14.89 -11.38 18.67
C VAL A 118 -15.04 -12.22 17.38
N PRO A 119 -16.25 -12.60 16.97
CA PRO A 119 -16.44 -13.42 15.76
C PRO A 119 -15.89 -12.76 14.49
N TYR A 120 -15.28 -13.54 13.59
CA TYR A 120 -14.69 -13.01 12.35
C TYR A 120 -15.66 -12.16 11.53
N VAL A 121 -16.92 -12.56 11.41
CA VAL A 121 -17.96 -11.78 10.69
C VAL A 121 -18.09 -10.36 11.25
N VAL A 122 -18.02 -10.21 12.58
CA VAL A 122 -18.09 -8.90 13.24
C VAL A 122 -16.84 -8.08 12.91
N SER A 123 -15.65 -8.68 13.02
CA SER A 123 -14.39 -8.03 12.67
C SER A 123 -14.33 -7.59 11.20
N VAL A 124 -14.76 -8.45 10.27
CA VAL A 124 -14.83 -8.14 8.84
C VAL A 124 -15.76 -6.95 8.58
N LEU A 125 -16.97 -6.96 9.15
CA LEU A 125 -17.91 -5.85 8.99
C LEU A 125 -17.36 -4.56 9.61
N ALA A 126 -16.78 -4.62 10.80
CA ALA A 126 -16.20 -3.46 11.49
C ALA A 126 -15.04 -2.85 10.68
N PHE A 127 -14.10 -3.66 10.20
CA PHE A 127 -12.99 -3.18 9.39
C PHE A 127 -13.42 -2.70 8.01
N ALA A 128 -14.45 -3.30 7.40
CA ALA A 128 -15.02 -2.83 6.13
C ALA A 128 -15.69 -1.46 6.28
N ILE A 129 -16.44 -1.24 7.36
CA ILE A 129 -17.04 0.06 7.69
C ILE A 129 -15.94 1.08 7.96
N LEU A 130 -14.94 0.74 8.77
CA LEU A 130 -13.82 1.62 9.08
C LEU A 130 -13.05 2.01 7.81
N LEU A 131 -12.74 1.05 6.94
CA LEU A 131 -12.07 1.29 5.66
C LEU A 131 -12.88 2.24 4.78
N THR A 132 -14.19 2.04 4.70
CA THR A 132 -15.11 2.90 3.95
C THR A 132 -15.09 4.33 4.49
N ILE A 133 -15.09 4.50 5.82
CA ILE A 133 -14.99 5.82 6.47
C ILE A 133 -13.65 6.47 6.14
N VAL A 134 -12.54 5.75 6.26
CA VAL A 134 -11.19 6.26 5.96
C VAL A 134 -11.10 6.76 4.51
N LEU A 135 -11.53 5.94 3.55
CA LEU A 135 -11.54 6.30 2.12
C LEU A 135 -12.48 7.50 1.86
N MET A 136 -13.65 7.55 2.49
CA MET A 136 -14.59 8.65 2.34
C MET A 136 -14.03 9.97 2.89
N VAL A 137 -13.40 9.95 4.07
CA VAL A 137 -12.79 11.13 4.70
C VAL A 137 -11.58 11.60 3.89
N TRP A 138 -10.76 10.66 3.39
CA TRP A 138 -9.64 10.98 2.50
C TRP A 138 -10.17 11.65 1.22
N HIS A 139 -11.11 11.04 0.52
CA HIS A 139 -11.66 11.59 -0.72
C HIS A 139 -12.32 12.96 -0.50
N ARG A 140 -13.03 13.17 0.61
CA ARG A 140 -13.62 14.47 0.92
C ARG A 140 -12.56 15.55 1.20
N SER A 141 -11.47 15.18 1.87
CA SER A 141 -10.38 16.08 2.26
C SER A 141 -9.47 16.45 1.09
N GLU A 142 -9.07 15.47 0.28
CA GLU A 142 -8.02 15.61 -0.73
C GLU A 142 -8.56 15.62 -2.16
N LYS A 143 -9.84 15.29 -2.36
CA LYS A 143 -10.51 15.17 -3.67
C LYS A 143 -9.86 14.15 -4.61
N THR A 144 -9.01 13.28 -4.07
CA THR A 144 -8.34 12.19 -4.78
C THR A 144 -8.08 11.04 -3.81
N LEU A 145 -8.09 9.82 -4.35
CA LEU A 145 -7.64 8.59 -3.69
C LEU A 145 -6.42 7.98 -4.40
N SER A 146 -5.79 8.76 -5.28
CA SER A 146 -4.64 8.33 -6.07
C SER A 146 -3.38 8.24 -5.23
N ILE A 147 -2.67 7.11 -5.34
CA ILE A 147 -1.39 6.90 -4.68
C ILE A 147 -0.24 7.66 -5.34
N HIS A 148 -0.42 8.10 -6.59
CA HIS A 148 0.60 8.88 -7.32
C HIS A 148 0.81 10.27 -6.69
N SER A 149 -0.21 10.78 -6.00
CA SER A 149 -0.20 12.12 -5.42
C SER A 149 0.14 12.15 -3.93
N ILE A 150 0.84 11.13 -3.41
CA ILE A 150 1.25 11.07 -1.99
C ILE A 150 2.55 11.85 -1.80
N HIS A 151 2.39 13.16 -1.69
CA HIS A 151 3.48 14.12 -1.50
C HIS A 151 3.34 15.01 -0.26
N THR A 152 2.18 15.02 0.40
CA THR A 152 1.96 15.75 1.65
C THR A 152 1.90 14.80 2.85
N PRO A 153 2.30 15.24 4.07
CA PRO A 153 2.18 14.43 5.28
C PRO A 153 0.74 13.96 5.54
N ARG A 154 -0.25 14.79 5.19
CA ARG A 154 -1.67 14.45 5.33
C ARG A 154 -2.09 13.31 4.40
N ARG A 155 -1.70 13.35 3.12
CA ARG A 155 -1.98 12.27 2.17
C ARG A 155 -1.23 10.99 2.55
N GLU A 156 -0.01 11.12 3.04
CA GLU A 156 0.77 10.00 3.54
C GLU A 156 0.09 9.34 4.76
N ALA A 157 -0.47 10.14 5.68
CA ALA A 157 -1.23 9.62 6.81
C ALA A 157 -2.50 8.87 6.37
N PHE A 158 -3.29 9.43 5.43
CA PHE A 158 -4.45 8.71 4.90
C PHE A 158 -4.06 7.42 4.18
N TYR A 159 -2.97 7.45 3.42
CA TYR A 159 -2.44 6.27 2.75
C TYR A 159 -2.09 5.18 3.77
N TRP A 160 -1.26 5.47 4.78
CA TRP A 160 -0.86 4.46 5.76
C TRP A 160 -2.02 3.99 6.63
N LEU A 161 -2.95 4.87 6.99
CA LEU A 161 -4.18 4.47 7.68
C LEU A 161 -5.00 3.49 6.84
N THR A 162 -5.17 3.80 5.55
CA THR A 162 -5.84 2.90 4.60
C THR A 162 -5.11 1.56 4.53
N VAL A 163 -3.79 1.56 4.38
CA VAL A 163 -2.97 0.34 4.33
C VAL A 163 -3.16 -0.51 5.57
N VAL A 164 -3.07 0.06 6.77
CA VAL A 164 -3.28 -0.66 8.04
C VAL A 164 -4.70 -1.25 8.12
N THR A 165 -5.73 -0.47 7.77
CA THR A 165 -7.11 -0.96 7.82
C THR A 165 -7.38 -2.05 6.78
N THR A 166 -6.84 -1.93 5.56
CA THR A 166 -6.96 -2.99 4.54
C THR A 166 -6.24 -4.27 4.97
N PHE A 167 -5.15 -4.15 5.73
CA PHE A 167 -4.44 -5.29 6.28
C PHE A 167 -5.30 -6.03 7.31
N ALA A 168 -5.85 -5.32 8.30
CA ALA A 168 -6.71 -5.92 9.31
C ALA A 168 -7.99 -6.54 8.71
N LEU A 169 -8.64 -5.84 7.76
CA LEU A 169 -9.76 -6.39 7.01
C LEU A 169 -9.37 -7.66 6.27
N GLY A 170 -8.24 -7.64 5.57
CA GLY A 170 -7.77 -8.75 4.76
C GLY A 170 -7.45 -9.99 5.58
N THR A 171 -6.79 -9.85 6.74
CA THR A 171 -6.56 -10.97 7.67
C THR A 171 -7.89 -11.58 8.11
N ALA A 172 -8.81 -10.74 8.63
CA ALA A 172 -10.11 -11.21 9.10
C ALA A 172 -10.92 -11.92 7.99
N VAL A 173 -10.90 -11.41 6.76
CA VAL A 173 -11.58 -12.03 5.61
C VAL A 173 -10.91 -13.36 5.23
N GLY A 174 -9.58 -13.42 5.20
CA GLY A 174 -8.83 -14.63 4.90
C GLY A 174 -9.19 -15.75 5.87
N ASP A 175 -9.06 -15.49 7.17
CA ASP A 175 -9.38 -16.46 8.21
C ASP A 175 -10.85 -16.84 8.23
N MET A 176 -11.76 -15.87 8.04
CA MET A 176 -13.19 -16.17 7.96
C MET A 176 -13.48 -17.18 6.86
N THR A 177 -12.89 -17.00 5.68
CA THR A 177 -13.10 -17.94 4.56
C THR A 177 -12.50 -19.32 4.85
N ALA A 178 -11.30 -19.37 5.43
CA ALA A 178 -10.62 -20.64 5.70
C ALA A 178 -11.28 -21.41 6.84
N THR A 179 -11.62 -20.73 7.93
CA THR A 179 -12.05 -21.33 9.20
C THR A 179 -13.56 -21.33 9.38
N THR A 180 -14.23 -20.18 9.22
CA THR A 180 -15.67 -20.03 9.50
C THR A 180 -16.53 -20.55 8.35
N LEU A 181 -16.09 -20.36 7.11
CA LEU A 181 -16.74 -20.96 5.93
C LEU A 181 -16.22 -22.36 5.60
N HIS A 182 -15.27 -22.87 6.39
CA HIS A 182 -14.70 -24.21 6.27
C HIS A 182 -14.11 -24.55 4.89
N LEU A 183 -13.63 -23.55 4.14
CA LEU A 183 -12.96 -23.79 2.85
C LEU A 183 -11.55 -24.37 3.03
N GLY A 184 -10.88 -24.05 4.14
CA GLY A 184 -9.46 -24.29 4.32
C GLY A 184 -8.58 -23.30 3.54
N TYR A 185 -7.31 -23.19 3.94
CA TYR A 185 -6.41 -22.14 3.45
C TYR A 185 -6.11 -22.23 1.95
N LEU A 186 -5.89 -23.43 1.39
CA LEU A 186 -5.62 -23.57 -0.04
C LEU A 186 -6.80 -23.10 -0.91
N ALA A 187 -8.02 -23.54 -0.59
CA ALA A 187 -9.21 -23.18 -1.35
C ALA A 187 -9.51 -21.68 -1.20
N SER A 188 -9.34 -21.11 -0.01
CA SER A 188 -9.38 -19.65 0.20
C SER A 188 -8.35 -18.91 -0.65
N GLY A 189 -7.09 -19.38 -0.70
CA GLY A 189 -6.04 -18.80 -1.53
C GLY A 189 -6.41 -18.80 -3.02
N LEU A 190 -6.94 -19.91 -3.52
CA LEU A 190 -7.44 -20.03 -4.90
C LEU A 190 -8.64 -19.09 -5.17
N LEU A 191 -9.57 -18.98 -4.23
CA LEU A 191 -10.68 -18.03 -4.31
C LEU A 191 -10.15 -16.59 -4.46
N PHE A 192 -9.23 -16.15 -3.61
CA PHE A 192 -8.67 -14.81 -3.70
C PHE A 192 -7.82 -14.60 -4.96
N ALA A 193 -7.19 -15.65 -5.49
CA ALA A 193 -6.46 -15.61 -6.75
C ALA A 193 -7.40 -15.36 -7.95
N VAL A 194 -8.65 -15.82 -7.88
CA VAL A 194 -9.69 -15.49 -8.87
C VAL A 194 -10.23 -14.08 -8.61
N VAL A 195 -10.52 -13.73 -7.36
CA VAL A 195 -11.13 -12.44 -7.00
C VAL A 195 -10.21 -11.26 -7.35
N ILE A 196 -8.89 -11.38 -7.20
CA ILE A 196 -7.95 -10.29 -7.53
C ILE A 196 -7.92 -9.94 -9.02
N VAL A 197 -8.36 -10.85 -9.90
CA VAL A 197 -8.44 -10.63 -11.35
C VAL A 197 -9.66 -9.77 -11.71
N ILE A 198 -10.71 -9.76 -10.88
CA ILE A 198 -11.96 -9.05 -11.15
C ILE A 198 -11.74 -7.54 -11.34
N PRO A 199 -11.05 -6.81 -10.43
CA PRO A 199 -10.78 -5.37 -10.62
C PRO A 199 -9.98 -5.08 -11.88
N TRP A 200 -9.05 -5.97 -12.25
CA TRP A 200 -8.25 -5.82 -13.47
C TRP A 200 -9.12 -5.95 -14.72
N ILE A 201 -10.00 -6.96 -14.81
CA ILE A 201 -10.94 -7.10 -15.93
C ILE A 201 -11.92 -5.93 -15.97
N ALA A 202 -12.46 -5.51 -14.82
CA ALA A 202 -13.37 -4.38 -14.70
C ALA A 202 -12.74 -3.11 -15.30
N HIS A 203 -11.47 -2.83 -14.98
CA HIS A 203 -10.75 -1.69 -15.54
C HIS A 203 -10.47 -1.87 -17.04
N ALA A 204 -9.90 -3.02 -17.43
CA ALA A 204 -9.40 -3.25 -18.79
C ALA A 204 -10.51 -3.41 -19.84
N ARG A 205 -11.70 -3.90 -19.47
CA ARG A 205 -12.79 -4.22 -20.42
C ARG A 205 -14.02 -3.35 -20.27
N PHE A 206 -14.27 -2.80 -19.08
CA PHE A 206 -15.50 -2.07 -18.78
C PHE A 206 -15.27 -0.61 -18.41
N GLY A 207 -14.02 -0.12 -18.50
CA GLY A 207 -13.70 1.28 -18.21
C GLY A 207 -13.87 1.68 -16.75
N PHE A 208 -13.87 0.70 -15.82
CA PHE A 208 -13.92 0.98 -14.39
C PHE A 208 -12.73 1.86 -13.98
N ALA A 209 -12.91 2.84 -13.10
CA ALA A 209 -11.84 3.78 -12.78
C ALA A 209 -10.62 3.08 -12.15
N ALA A 210 -9.41 3.52 -12.52
CA ALA A 210 -8.16 2.87 -12.09
C ALA A 210 -7.96 2.88 -10.57
N VAL A 211 -8.34 3.97 -9.90
CA VAL A 211 -8.15 4.14 -8.45
C VAL A 211 -8.98 3.16 -7.61
N PRO A 212 -10.31 3.03 -7.80
CA PRO A 212 -11.07 2.00 -7.08
C PRO A 212 -10.67 0.58 -7.51
N ALA A 213 -10.27 0.35 -8.77
CA ALA A 213 -9.74 -0.94 -9.20
C ALA A 213 -8.47 -1.32 -8.42
N PHE A 214 -7.56 -0.36 -8.25
CA PHE A 214 -6.34 -0.50 -7.47
C PHE A 214 -6.65 -0.86 -6.02
N TRP A 215 -7.51 -0.09 -5.33
CA TRP A 215 -7.83 -0.35 -3.93
C TRP A 215 -8.54 -1.69 -3.74
N ALA A 216 -9.43 -2.08 -4.64
CA ALA A 216 -10.07 -3.39 -4.60
C ALA A 216 -9.03 -4.53 -4.73
N ALA A 217 -8.13 -4.45 -5.71
CA ALA A 217 -7.04 -5.42 -5.86
C ALA A 217 -6.11 -5.41 -4.64
N TYR A 218 -5.76 -4.23 -4.12
CA TYR A 218 -4.91 -4.05 -2.95
C TYR A 218 -5.48 -4.74 -1.71
N ILE A 219 -6.78 -4.60 -1.44
CA ILE A 219 -7.45 -5.28 -0.32
C ILE A 219 -7.31 -6.80 -0.46
N VAL A 220 -7.50 -7.34 -1.67
CA VAL A 220 -7.48 -8.79 -1.93
C VAL A 220 -6.08 -9.39 -1.82
N THR A 221 -5.01 -8.62 -2.04
CA THR A 221 -3.63 -9.14 -1.87
C THR A 221 -3.33 -9.69 -0.48
N ARG A 222 -3.98 -9.14 0.55
CA ARG A 222 -3.77 -9.56 1.93
C ARG A 222 -4.25 -10.99 2.19
N PRO A 223 -5.56 -11.30 2.06
CA PRO A 223 -6.05 -12.65 2.29
C PRO A 223 -5.44 -13.65 1.29
N LEU A 224 -5.10 -13.21 0.07
CA LEU A 224 -4.42 -14.04 -0.92
C LEU A 224 -3.07 -14.57 -0.42
N GLY A 225 -2.17 -13.67 0.01
CA GLY A 225 -0.84 -14.07 0.46
C GLY A 225 -0.85 -14.85 1.78
N ALA A 226 -1.69 -14.43 2.75
CA ALA A 226 -1.91 -15.17 4.01
C ALA A 226 -2.34 -16.60 3.74
N SER A 227 -3.38 -16.79 2.92
CA SER A 227 -3.95 -18.10 2.66
C SER A 227 -2.91 -19.09 2.10
N PHE A 228 -2.03 -18.63 1.20
CA PHE A 228 -0.98 -19.50 0.67
C PHE A 228 0.16 -19.74 1.67
N SER A 229 0.53 -18.76 2.48
CA SER A 229 1.56 -18.96 3.50
C SER A 229 1.09 -19.87 4.64
N ASP A 230 -0.17 -19.73 5.07
CA ASP A 230 -0.78 -20.59 6.07
C ASP A 230 -0.91 -22.01 5.56
N TRP A 231 -1.41 -22.18 4.32
CA TRP A 231 -1.45 -23.49 3.70
C TRP A 231 -0.05 -24.15 3.65
N ALA A 232 1.00 -23.39 3.35
CA ALA A 232 2.36 -23.92 3.37
C ALA A 232 2.84 -24.26 4.80
N ALA A 233 2.45 -23.48 5.80
CA ALA A 233 2.93 -23.61 7.18
C ALA A 233 2.19 -24.67 8.00
N VAL A 234 0.87 -24.78 7.89
CA VAL A 234 0.03 -25.64 8.74
C VAL A 234 0.21 -27.13 8.43
N SER A 235 -0.18 -27.98 9.38
CA SER A 235 0.01 -29.44 9.28
C SER A 235 -0.82 -30.08 8.17
N HIS A 236 -0.40 -31.28 7.75
CA HIS A 236 -1.14 -32.11 6.78
C HIS A 236 -2.57 -32.43 7.25
N GLU A 237 -2.79 -32.60 8.56
CA GLU A 237 -4.13 -32.81 9.14
C GLU A 237 -5.06 -31.60 8.93
N ARG A 238 -4.49 -30.39 8.86
CA ARG A 238 -5.20 -29.15 8.53
C ARG A 238 -5.22 -28.85 7.02
N GLY A 239 -4.77 -29.80 6.18
CA GLY A 239 -4.71 -29.66 4.73
C GLY A 239 -3.52 -28.86 4.20
N GLY A 240 -2.50 -28.60 5.02
CA GLY A 240 -1.29 -27.86 4.66
C GLY A 240 -0.08 -28.74 4.31
N LEU A 241 1.03 -28.09 3.97
CA LEU A 241 2.30 -28.75 3.60
C LEU A 241 3.21 -29.09 4.78
N ASN A 242 2.86 -28.63 5.99
CA ASN A 242 3.61 -28.85 7.22
C ASN A 242 5.07 -28.37 7.17
N LEU A 243 5.34 -27.28 6.44
CA LEU A 243 6.69 -26.69 6.39
C LEU A 243 7.03 -25.90 7.66
N GLY A 244 6.01 -25.52 8.44
CA GLY A 244 6.16 -24.72 9.64
C GLY A 244 6.35 -23.23 9.37
N THR A 245 5.86 -22.40 10.29
CA THR A 245 5.82 -20.93 10.16
C THR A 245 7.22 -20.32 10.06
N GLY A 246 8.21 -20.89 10.75
CA GLY A 246 9.60 -20.41 10.71
C GLY A 246 10.25 -20.56 9.33
N ALA A 247 10.16 -21.74 8.71
CA ALA A 247 10.78 -21.98 7.40
C ALA A 247 10.10 -21.16 6.29
N VAL A 248 8.77 -21.07 6.31
CA VAL A 248 8.01 -20.24 5.36
C VAL A 248 8.37 -18.77 5.53
N SER A 249 8.48 -18.27 6.77
CA SER A 249 8.90 -16.89 7.06
C SER A 249 10.27 -16.58 6.49
N ILE A 250 11.26 -17.47 6.66
CA ILE A 250 12.63 -17.26 6.14
C ILE A 250 12.62 -17.23 4.60
N ALA A 251 11.90 -18.17 3.96
CA ALA A 251 11.81 -18.21 2.50
C ALA A 251 11.19 -16.93 1.93
N LEU A 252 10.09 -16.45 2.52
CA LEU A 252 9.44 -15.21 2.11
C LEU A 252 10.31 -13.98 2.41
N ALA A 253 11.00 -13.95 3.54
CA ALA A 253 11.94 -12.87 3.88
C ALA A 253 13.09 -12.75 2.87
N ILE A 254 13.67 -13.89 2.45
CA ILE A 254 14.71 -13.91 1.41
C ILE A 254 14.15 -13.40 0.08
N ALA A 255 12.97 -13.86 -0.34
CA ALA A 255 12.34 -13.41 -1.57
C ALA A 255 12.06 -11.89 -1.57
N ILE A 256 11.52 -11.36 -0.47
CA ILE A 256 11.29 -9.93 -0.28
C ILE A 256 12.62 -9.17 -0.33
N ALA A 257 13.65 -9.62 0.40
CA ALA A 257 14.95 -8.95 0.44
C ALA A 257 15.59 -8.89 -0.95
N VAL A 258 15.50 -9.96 -1.75
CA VAL A 258 15.99 -9.99 -3.14
C VAL A 258 15.24 -9.00 -4.01
N CYS A 259 13.90 -9.01 -3.99
CA CYS A 259 13.09 -8.10 -4.79
C CYS A 259 13.30 -6.62 -4.39
N VAL A 260 13.31 -6.33 -3.09
CA VAL A 260 13.54 -4.98 -2.56
C VAL A 260 14.96 -4.51 -2.86
N GLY A 261 15.96 -5.40 -2.73
CA GLY A 261 17.35 -5.10 -3.10
C GLY A 261 17.49 -4.77 -4.58
N TYR A 262 16.83 -5.52 -5.46
CA TYR A 262 16.77 -5.22 -6.89
C TYR A 262 16.16 -3.83 -7.16
N LEU A 263 15.05 -3.49 -6.52
CA LEU A 263 14.40 -2.17 -6.68
C LEU A 263 15.25 -1.03 -6.09
N ALA A 264 15.93 -1.28 -4.98
CA ALA A 264 16.83 -0.31 -4.37
C ALA A 264 18.04 0.03 -5.26
N VAL A 265 18.52 -0.93 -6.07
CA VAL A 265 19.64 -0.74 -6.99
C VAL A 265 19.18 -0.16 -8.33
N THR A 266 18.08 -0.66 -8.89
CA THR A 266 17.63 -0.29 -10.24
C THR A 266 16.75 0.95 -10.27
N HIS A 267 16.13 1.31 -9.15
CA HIS A 267 15.11 2.37 -9.06
C HIS A 267 13.96 2.21 -10.06
N ALA A 268 13.69 0.98 -10.53
CA ALA A 268 12.70 0.68 -11.56
C ALA A 268 11.25 0.98 -11.13
N ASP A 269 11.04 1.23 -9.84
CA ASP A 269 9.76 1.55 -9.21
C ASP A 269 9.70 2.99 -8.66
N ALA A 270 10.71 3.82 -8.92
CA ALA A 270 10.64 5.23 -8.57
C ALA A 270 9.65 5.96 -9.49
N GLN A 271 8.72 6.72 -8.90
CA GLN A 271 7.81 7.54 -9.68
C GLN A 271 8.50 8.83 -10.18
N PRO A 272 8.23 9.28 -11.42
CA PRO A 272 8.67 10.59 -11.88
C PRO A 272 8.13 11.70 -10.96
N ALA A 273 8.91 12.75 -10.74
CA ALA A 273 8.41 13.90 -9.98
C ALA A 273 7.34 14.65 -10.79
N GLU A 274 6.16 14.86 -10.21
CA GLU A 274 5.12 15.70 -10.82
C GLU A 274 5.36 17.17 -10.49
N VAL A 275 5.01 18.05 -11.44
CA VAL A 275 5.04 19.50 -11.25
C VAL A 275 3.76 19.90 -10.55
N GLU A 276 3.86 20.31 -9.28
CA GLU A 276 2.70 20.86 -8.58
C GLU A 276 2.40 22.27 -9.12
N PRO A 277 1.20 22.51 -9.70
CA PRO A 277 0.83 23.85 -10.12
C PRO A 277 0.68 24.74 -8.87
N ARG A 278 1.35 25.90 -8.85
CA ARG A 278 1.17 26.87 -7.77
C ARG A 278 -0.28 27.32 -7.75
N VAL A 279 -0.99 26.99 -6.68
CA VAL A 279 -2.30 27.59 -6.38
C VAL A 279 -2.00 29.02 -5.92
N HIS A 280 -2.36 29.99 -6.75
CA HIS A 280 -2.33 31.42 -6.42
C HIS A 280 -3.52 31.81 -5.56
#